data_AF-A0AAU4JAZ9-F1
#
_entry.id   AF-A0AAU4JAZ9-F1
#
_cell.length_a   1.000
_cell.length_b   1.000
_cell.length_c   1.000
_cell.angle_alpha   90.00
_cell.angle_beta   90.00
_cell.angle_gamma   90.00
#
_symmetry.space_group_name_H-M   'P 1'
#
loop_
_entity.id
_entity.type
_entity.pdbx_description
1 polymer ?
#
loop_
_entity_poly.entity_id
_entity_poly.type
_entity_poly.pdbx_seq_one_letter_code
_entity_poly.pdbx_strand_id
1 'polypeptide(L)'
;MTVTLGELYDVVHHRLERAVSASLPGDDPFAHALALTQAGTLVGHVQLLLSRPGERVDATAGDTVRHLHHARRALDGAARWLPAVDPDVAANGGSLGPAVEASGAVLDLIRGHRDGTGAPVTPYALAFTTRSARAYHLRHASSTLHNVSRIVHAASRTLGNRNASVRLQTAHASLQYASVQARHTGAGADSTLAAFPQALPLTPVPALPTDPLSQDAGRIRDDCERLSRAAYETLHGRSAQSLSGSDLQMITRWRSLGTMLTGRLLAQAATEAPDDAGAMLRGCADLFRNSARTWRDVQKHWDRVVDVDDPQIRPRLPKPSYEMVRRGQISRMPRGTAPHPAVEIARTSTLRAGRLLFGGDWDPDSASPPPGTRPARDIVADSGGVAELAQTAYRLTVADWRIAVAAPQAVTAIEHRLLTDIPEHCPADHPYRFYQLHGHQLDRLRNSFQQVCSAQQAAAQSLLAAAPAIGMDTRRAVLDAAAHRHITARTWAPTPASAPAPVLPARGAMTRGPAVPAPTAPGRGARL
;
A
#
# COMPACT_ATOMS: atom_id res chain seq x y z
N MET A 1 8.83 10.51 -5.68
CA MET A 1 9.42 9.17 -5.74
C MET A 1 9.18 8.51 -4.41
N THR A 2 8.57 7.33 -4.41
CA THR A 2 8.43 6.47 -3.24
C THR A 2 9.80 6.17 -2.66
N VAL A 3 9.95 6.47 -1.37
CA VAL A 3 11.12 6.05 -0.60
C VAL A 3 10.90 4.62 -0.13
N THR A 4 11.93 3.77 -0.24
CA THR A 4 11.90 2.40 0.29
C THR A 4 12.46 2.32 1.70
N LEU A 5 12.14 1.24 2.41
CA LEU A 5 12.69 1.01 3.75
C LEU A 5 14.22 0.93 3.76
N GLY A 6 14.82 0.32 2.73
CA GLY A 6 16.27 0.26 2.57
C GLY A 6 16.89 1.65 2.46
N GLU A 7 16.35 2.48 1.57
CA GLU A 7 16.79 3.88 1.39
C GLU A 7 16.68 4.70 2.69
N LEU A 8 15.58 4.54 3.44
CA LEU A 8 15.44 5.23 4.73
C LEU A 8 16.50 4.77 5.74
N TYR A 9 16.79 3.47 5.82
CA TYR A 9 17.85 2.98 6.69
C TYR A 9 19.22 3.50 6.27
N ASP A 10 19.51 3.55 4.97
CA ASP A 10 20.78 4.09 4.46
C ASP A 10 20.92 5.58 4.81
N VAL A 11 19.84 6.36 4.69
CA VAL A 11 19.80 7.76 5.13
C VAL A 11 20.02 7.88 6.64
N VAL A 12 19.41 7.03 7.46
CA VAL A 12 19.64 7.00 8.92
C VAL A 12 21.12 6.74 9.22
N HIS A 13 21.72 5.72 8.62
CA HIS A 13 23.12 5.35 8.86
C HIS A 13 24.06 6.46 8.42
N HIS A 14 23.85 7.01 7.22
CA HIS A 14 24.65 8.12 6.70
C HIS A 14 24.59 9.36 7.60
N ARG A 15 23.39 9.76 8.04
CA ARG A 15 23.20 10.90 8.94
C ARG A 15 23.84 10.66 10.31
N LEU A 16 23.78 9.44 10.85
CA LEU A 16 24.44 9.07 12.10
C LEU A 16 25.96 9.08 11.99
N GLU A 17 26.54 8.53 10.92
CA GLU A 17 27.99 8.54 10.71
C GLU A 17 28.52 9.97 10.59
N ARG A 18 27.78 10.84 9.90
CA ARG A 18 28.10 12.27 9.82
C ARG A 18 28.02 12.95 11.20
N ALA A 19 27.01 12.63 12.00
CA ALA A 19 26.86 13.18 13.35
C ALA A 19 27.96 12.70 14.31
N VAL A 20 28.39 11.43 14.21
CA VAL A 20 29.50 10.88 14.99
C VAL A 20 30.84 11.52 14.61
N SER A 21 31.00 11.91 13.35
CA SER A 21 32.21 12.58 12.84
C SER A 21 32.26 14.06 13.23
N ALA A 22 31.11 14.68 13.47
CA ALA A 22 31.02 16.01 14.07
C ALA A 22 31.39 15.90 15.56
N SER A 23 32.49 16.53 15.97
CA SER A 23 32.88 16.54 17.37
C SER A 23 31.80 17.24 18.21
N LEU A 24 31.42 16.63 19.33
CA LEU A 24 30.59 17.32 20.32
C LEU A 24 31.36 18.55 20.83
N PRO A 25 30.72 19.72 20.90
CA PRO A 25 31.39 20.92 21.36
C PRO A 25 31.75 20.79 22.85
N GLY A 26 33.05 20.77 23.14
CA GLY A 26 33.68 21.04 24.44
C GLY A 26 32.91 20.57 25.68
N ASP A 27 32.78 21.45 26.67
CA ASP A 27 31.95 21.29 27.89
C ASP A 27 30.69 22.17 27.76
N ASP A 28 29.99 22.11 26.62
CA ASP A 28 28.72 22.83 26.42
C ASP A 28 27.56 21.97 26.97
N PRO A 29 27.01 22.28 28.16
CA PRO A 29 26.01 21.44 28.81
C PRO A 29 24.70 21.38 28.01
N PHE A 30 24.37 22.40 27.22
CA PHE A 30 23.17 22.40 26.40
C PHE A 30 23.32 21.47 25.18
N ALA A 31 24.46 21.54 24.49
CA ALA A 31 24.75 20.63 23.39
C ALA A 31 24.77 19.15 23.83
N HIS A 32 25.31 18.86 25.03
CA HIS A 32 25.23 17.52 25.61
C HIS A 32 23.80 17.10 25.94
N ALA A 33 23.00 17.99 26.54
CA ALA A 33 21.59 17.72 26.84
C ALA A 33 20.80 17.37 25.57
N LEU A 34 21.00 18.15 24.50
CA LEU A 34 20.35 17.95 23.21
C LEU A 34 20.76 16.61 22.59
N ALA A 35 22.06 16.33 22.52
CA ALA A 35 22.59 15.10 21.95
C ALA A 35 22.12 13.85 22.71
N LEU A 36 22.04 13.90 24.05
CA LEU A 36 21.59 12.78 24.87
C LEU A 36 20.08 12.56 24.78
N THR A 37 19.29 13.63 24.66
CA THR A 37 17.85 13.53 24.39
C THR A 37 17.61 12.84 23.04
N GLN A 38 18.32 13.26 22.01
CA GLN A 38 18.24 12.68 20.66
C GLN A 38 18.74 11.23 20.60
N ALA A 39 19.82 10.91 21.32
CA ALA A 39 20.28 9.53 21.52
C ALA A 39 19.21 8.67 22.20
N GLY A 40 18.54 9.20 23.23
CA GLY A 40 17.40 8.56 23.89
C GLY A 40 16.24 8.29 22.93
N THR A 41 15.91 9.24 22.07
CA THR A 41 14.87 9.09 21.04
C THR A 41 15.23 7.99 20.03
N LEU A 42 16.46 7.94 19.52
CA LEU A 42 16.93 6.89 18.62
C LEU A 42 16.86 5.49 19.25
N VAL A 43 17.29 5.37 20.52
CA VAL A 43 17.15 4.11 21.29
C VAL A 43 15.68 3.74 21.46
N GLY A 44 14.81 4.72 21.72
CA GLY A 44 13.36 4.54 21.79
C GLY A 44 12.76 4.05 20.47
N HIS A 45 13.19 4.59 19.33
CA HIS A 45 12.74 4.14 18.01
C HIS A 45 13.14 2.69 17.73
N VAL A 46 14.39 2.32 18.01
CA VAL A 46 14.85 0.93 17.90
C VAL A 46 14.04 0.01 18.82
N GLN A 47 13.80 0.43 20.07
CA GLN A 47 12.99 -0.33 21.01
C GLN A 47 11.56 -0.54 20.47
N LEU A 48 10.92 0.49 19.89
CA LEU A 48 9.59 0.39 19.28
C LEU A 48 9.56 -0.58 18.09
N LEU A 49 10.56 -0.55 17.22
CA LEU A 49 10.66 -1.47 16.08
C LEU A 49 10.80 -2.94 16.52
N LEU A 50 11.50 -3.17 17.63
CA LEU A 50 11.75 -4.51 18.16
C LEU A 50 10.63 -5.02 19.09
N SER A 51 9.76 -4.13 19.57
CA SER A 51 8.67 -4.42 20.50
C SER A 51 7.33 -4.48 19.76
N ARG A 52 6.75 -5.68 19.62
CA ARG A 52 5.36 -5.84 19.15
C ARG A 52 4.41 -6.17 20.29
N PRO A 53 3.19 -5.63 20.31
CA PRO A 53 2.10 -6.15 21.13
C PRO A 53 1.66 -7.52 20.58
N GLY A 54 1.67 -8.55 21.43
CA GLY A 54 0.94 -9.81 21.16
C GLY A 54 1.72 -11.00 20.60
N GLU A 55 3.00 -10.87 20.24
CA GLU A 55 3.85 -12.02 19.86
C GLU A 55 4.75 -12.44 21.03
N ARG A 56 4.80 -13.76 21.32
CA ARG A 56 5.75 -14.31 22.28
C ARG A 56 7.17 -13.98 21.81
N VAL A 57 7.83 -13.09 22.53
CA VAL A 57 9.18 -12.63 22.22
C VAL A 57 10.13 -13.83 22.32
N ASP A 58 10.77 -14.21 21.22
CA ASP A 58 11.95 -15.10 21.24
C ASP A 58 12.93 -14.61 22.32
N ALA A 59 13.37 -15.51 23.21
CA ALA A 59 14.17 -15.18 24.40
C ALA A 59 15.40 -14.29 24.09
N THR A 60 16.02 -14.46 22.92
CA THR A 60 17.21 -13.74 22.48
C THR A 60 16.95 -12.28 22.04
N ALA A 61 15.76 -11.99 21.52
CA ALA A 61 15.35 -10.61 21.28
C ALA A 61 14.92 -9.92 22.58
N GLY A 62 14.52 -10.71 23.59
CA GLY A 62 14.31 -10.24 24.96
C GLY A 62 15.58 -9.61 25.55
N ASP A 63 16.75 -10.19 25.32
CA ASP A 63 18.01 -9.63 25.81
C ASP A 63 18.38 -8.29 25.17
N THR A 64 18.25 -8.16 23.85
CA THR A 64 18.51 -6.88 23.17
C THR A 64 17.59 -5.80 23.73
N VAL A 65 16.28 -6.07 23.81
CA VAL A 65 15.30 -5.12 24.35
C VAL A 65 15.57 -4.78 25.83
N ARG A 66 16.00 -5.76 26.64
CA ARG A 66 16.40 -5.54 28.04
C ARG A 66 17.57 -4.55 28.13
N HIS A 67 18.61 -4.73 27.32
CA HIS A 67 19.77 -3.83 27.32
C HIS A 67 19.43 -2.44 26.76
N LEU A 68 18.51 -2.33 25.79
CA LEU A 68 17.97 -1.03 25.36
C LEU A 68 17.23 -0.31 26.49
N HIS A 69 16.46 -1.05 27.28
CA HIS A 69 15.75 -0.49 28.44
C HIS A 69 16.73 0.00 29.52
N HIS A 70 17.79 -0.75 29.79
CA HIS A 70 18.86 -0.32 30.70
C HIS A 70 19.60 0.92 30.18
N ALA A 71 19.93 0.96 28.89
CA ALA A 71 20.55 2.11 28.26
C ALA A 71 19.68 3.36 28.39
N ARG A 72 18.38 3.25 28.06
CA ARG A 72 17.43 4.34 28.15
C ARG A 72 17.28 4.87 29.58
N ARG A 73 17.09 3.99 30.56
CA ARG A 73 17.08 4.38 31.99
C ARG A 73 18.36 5.09 32.44
N ALA A 74 19.51 4.68 31.92
CA ALA A 74 20.79 5.30 32.23
C ALA A 74 20.92 6.69 31.56
N LEU A 75 20.47 6.84 30.32
CA LEU A 75 20.39 8.14 29.63
C LEU A 75 19.44 9.10 30.37
N ASP A 76 18.23 8.66 30.71
CA ASP A 76 17.26 9.45 31.48
C ASP A 76 17.81 9.83 32.86
N GLY A 77 18.59 8.94 33.48
CA GLY A 77 19.28 9.19 34.74
C GLY A 77 20.41 10.22 34.63
N ALA A 78 21.13 10.25 33.49
CA ALA A 78 22.16 11.25 33.22
C ALA A 78 21.55 12.62 32.90
N ALA A 79 20.44 12.66 32.16
CA ALA A 79 19.75 13.88 31.74
C ALA A 79 19.28 14.75 32.93
N ARG A 80 19.07 14.17 34.12
CA ARG A 80 18.71 14.92 35.35
C ARG A 80 19.76 15.95 35.78
N TRP A 81 21.00 15.79 35.32
CA TRP A 81 22.12 16.66 35.64
C TRP A 81 22.41 17.69 34.54
N LEU A 82 21.53 17.76 33.54
CA LEU A 82 21.68 18.61 32.37
C LEU A 82 20.51 19.58 32.22
N PRO A 83 20.70 20.68 31.48
CA PRO A 83 19.62 21.62 31.16
C PRO A 83 18.44 20.90 30.52
N ALA A 84 17.22 21.34 30.83
CA ALA A 84 16.05 20.91 30.10
C ALA A 84 16.14 21.36 28.64
N VAL A 85 15.78 20.47 27.72
CA VAL A 85 15.76 20.75 26.28
C VAL A 85 14.32 20.87 25.85
N ASP A 86 14.00 21.94 25.12
CA ASP A 86 12.71 22.11 24.48
C ASP A 86 12.45 20.94 23.51
N PRO A 87 11.30 20.25 23.59
CA PRO A 87 10.97 19.15 22.68
C PRO A 87 11.06 19.53 21.18
N ASP A 88 10.76 20.77 20.80
CA ASP A 88 10.84 21.21 19.40
C ASP A 88 12.30 21.34 18.94
N VAL A 89 13.18 21.81 19.84
CA VAL A 89 14.63 21.86 19.60
C VAL A 89 15.23 20.46 19.62
N ALA A 90 14.73 19.56 20.47
CA ALA A 90 15.14 18.16 20.50
C ALA A 90 14.75 17.40 19.22
N ALA A 91 13.61 17.73 18.62
CA ALA A 91 13.16 17.12 17.38
C ALA A 91 13.95 17.60 16.15
N ASN A 92 14.23 18.91 16.06
CA ASN A 92 14.68 19.54 14.81
C ASN A 92 16.10 20.14 14.86
N GLY A 93 16.69 20.28 16.05
CA GLY A 93 18.00 20.90 16.25
C GLY A 93 19.19 19.93 16.28
N GLY A 94 20.40 20.46 16.36
CA GLY A 94 21.62 19.69 16.62
C GLY A 94 22.10 18.78 15.49
N SER A 95 23.26 18.13 15.68
CA SER A 95 23.87 17.25 14.67
C SER A 95 23.13 15.92 14.50
N LEU A 96 22.38 15.48 15.52
CA LEU A 96 21.62 14.23 15.52
C LEU A 96 20.16 14.40 15.06
N GLY A 97 19.62 15.63 15.03
CA GLY A 97 18.23 15.91 14.63
C GLY A 97 17.85 15.25 13.29
N PRO A 98 18.64 15.40 12.22
CA PRO A 98 18.35 14.74 10.95
C PRO A 98 18.30 13.19 11.05
N ALA A 99 19.12 12.58 11.89
CA ALA A 99 19.09 11.12 12.09
C ALA A 99 17.84 10.68 12.86
N VAL A 100 17.41 11.47 13.85
CA VAL A 100 16.15 11.26 14.59
C VAL A 100 14.96 11.34 13.65
N GLU A 101 14.88 12.37 12.81
CA GLU A 101 13.84 12.57 11.80
C GLU A 101 13.78 11.37 10.83
N ALA A 102 14.92 10.98 10.26
CA ALA A 102 14.98 9.84 9.33
C ALA A 102 14.57 8.52 10.01
N SER A 103 14.96 8.32 11.28
CA SER A 103 14.54 7.14 12.05
C SER A 103 13.04 7.16 12.38
N GLY A 104 12.45 8.34 12.59
CA GLY A 104 11.00 8.52 12.71
C GLY A 104 10.28 8.15 11.41
N ALA A 105 10.82 8.57 10.27
CA ALA A 105 10.27 8.21 8.96
C ALA A 105 10.24 6.69 8.71
N VAL A 106 11.20 5.92 9.23
CA VAL A 106 11.14 4.43 9.18
C VAL A 106 9.93 3.91 9.95
N LEU A 107 9.67 4.42 11.16
CA LEU A 107 8.51 4.02 11.95
C LEU A 107 7.20 4.37 11.24
N ASP A 108 7.12 5.59 10.69
CA ASP A 108 5.94 6.08 9.99
C ASP A 108 5.70 5.30 8.70
N LEU A 109 6.77 4.96 7.97
CA LEU A 109 6.67 4.12 6.78
C LEU A 109 6.04 2.77 7.13
N ILE A 110 6.50 2.10 8.18
CA ILE A 110 5.96 0.79 8.60
C ILE A 110 4.52 0.93 9.12
N ARG A 111 4.25 1.96 9.94
CA ARG A 111 2.92 2.22 10.51
C ARG A 111 1.89 2.59 9.45
N GLY A 112 2.30 3.28 8.38
CA GLY A 112 1.41 3.72 7.30
C GLY A 112 0.68 2.59 6.57
N HIS A 113 1.15 1.35 6.69
CA HIS A 113 0.46 0.17 6.15
C HIS A 113 -0.75 -0.27 6.99
N ARG A 114 -1.04 0.43 8.10
CA ARG A 114 -2.18 0.20 9.00
C ARG A 114 -2.96 1.49 9.23
N ASP A 115 -4.25 1.37 9.48
CA ASP A 115 -5.11 2.50 9.86
C ASP A 115 -5.00 2.83 11.37
N GLY A 116 -5.76 3.83 11.83
CA GLY A 116 -5.79 4.24 13.23
C GLY A 116 -6.32 3.17 14.20
N THR A 117 -6.97 2.11 13.69
CA THR A 117 -7.40 0.94 14.49
C THR A 117 -6.35 -0.17 14.53
N GLY A 118 -5.26 -0.02 13.77
CA GLY A 118 -4.22 -1.02 13.60
C GLY A 118 -4.53 -2.08 12.53
N ALA A 119 -5.65 -1.95 11.81
CA ALA A 119 -6.03 -2.88 10.76
C ALA A 119 -5.20 -2.62 9.48
N PRO A 120 -4.83 -3.67 8.72
CA PRO A 120 -4.02 -3.50 7.52
C PRO A 120 -4.78 -2.75 6.41
N VAL A 121 -4.13 -1.77 5.78
CA VAL A 121 -4.69 -1.01 4.63
C VAL A 121 -3.93 -1.27 3.33
N THR A 122 -2.87 -2.07 3.37
CA THR A 122 -2.10 -2.48 2.19
C THR A 122 -1.73 -3.97 2.32
N PRO A 123 -1.36 -4.64 1.22
CA PRO A 123 -0.99 -6.06 1.28
C PRO A 123 0.36 -6.30 1.98
N TYR A 124 1.15 -5.25 2.20
CA TYR A 124 2.46 -5.34 2.86
C TYR A 124 2.41 -5.23 4.38
N ALA A 125 1.24 -4.95 4.97
CA ALA A 125 1.10 -4.75 6.42
C ALA A 125 1.51 -5.98 7.28
N LEU A 126 1.62 -7.15 6.64
CA LEU A 126 2.06 -8.41 7.25
C LEU A 126 3.54 -8.74 6.97
N ALA A 127 4.28 -7.92 6.22
CA ALA A 127 5.67 -8.22 5.84
C ALA A 127 6.60 -8.46 7.06
N PHE A 128 6.28 -7.84 8.20
CA PHE A 128 7.08 -7.94 9.42
C PHE A 128 6.59 -9.00 10.43
N THR A 129 5.75 -9.96 10.04
CA THR A 129 5.29 -11.04 10.93
C THR A 129 6.24 -12.24 11.01
N THR A 130 7.37 -12.21 10.30
CA THR A 130 8.33 -13.32 10.27
C THR A 130 9.58 -13.02 11.09
N ARG A 131 10.26 -14.08 11.54
CA ARG A 131 11.55 -13.97 12.23
C ARG A 131 12.63 -13.32 11.35
N SER A 132 12.66 -13.63 10.06
CA SER A 132 13.61 -13.05 9.10
C SER A 132 13.39 -11.54 8.89
N ALA A 133 12.14 -11.08 9.00
CA ALA A 133 11.82 -9.66 8.96
C ALA A 133 12.27 -8.91 10.22
N ARG A 134 12.16 -9.55 11.38
CA ARG A 134 12.73 -9.00 12.62
C ARG A 134 14.25 -8.93 12.55
N ALA A 135 14.90 -9.94 11.98
CA ALA A 135 16.34 -9.96 11.77
C ALA A 135 16.81 -8.78 10.88
N TYR A 136 16.00 -8.34 9.92
CA TYR A 136 16.27 -7.13 9.13
C TYR A 136 16.36 -5.86 9.99
N HIS A 137 15.39 -5.64 10.89
CA HIS A 137 15.45 -4.53 11.84
C HIS A 137 16.63 -4.64 12.80
N LEU A 138 16.93 -5.84 13.31
CA LEU A 138 18.07 -6.08 14.21
C LEU A 138 19.40 -5.78 13.52
N ARG A 139 19.55 -6.13 12.23
CA ARG A 139 20.75 -5.81 11.44
C ARG A 139 21.00 -4.30 11.37
N HIS A 140 19.97 -3.50 11.07
CA HIS A 140 20.11 -2.04 11.03
C HIS A 140 20.24 -1.43 12.43
N ALA A 141 19.51 -1.97 13.42
CA ALA A 141 19.64 -1.56 14.82
C ALA A 141 21.07 -1.70 15.32
N SER A 142 21.81 -2.75 14.93
CA SER A 142 23.23 -2.90 15.31
C SER A 142 24.06 -1.66 14.97
N SER A 143 23.96 -1.16 13.73
CA SER A 143 24.69 0.03 13.29
C SER A 143 24.23 1.30 14.04
N THR A 144 22.92 1.50 14.16
CA THR A 144 22.35 2.63 14.91
C THR A 144 22.84 2.64 16.36
N LEU A 145 22.76 1.51 17.07
CA LEU A 145 23.16 1.38 18.46
C LEU A 145 24.67 1.55 18.64
N HIS A 146 25.48 1.05 17.69
CA HIS A 146 26.92 1.28 17.69
C HIS A 146 27.25 2.76 17.61
N ASN A 147 26.67 3.48 16.64
CA ASN A 147 26.91 4.91 16.45
C ASN A 147 26.43 5.74 17.65
N VAL A 148 25.22 5.45 18.17
CA VAL A 148 24.72 6.10 19.39
C VAL A 148 25.64 5.83 20.58
N SER A 149 26.16 4.59 20.73
CA SER A 149 27.10 4.26 21.81
C SER A 149 28.38 5.10 21.76
N ARG A 150 28.88 5.45 20.56
CA ARG A 150 30.06 6.30 20.38
C ARG A 150 29.80 7.73 20.82
N ILE A 151 28.62 8.26 20.53
CA ILE A 151 28.21 9.61 20.94
C ILE A 151 28.07 9.68 22.46
N VAL A 152 27.40 8.69 23.06
CA VAL A 152 27.27 8.57 24.52
C VAL A 152 28.63 8.44 25.20
N HIS A 153 29.57 7.73 24.58
CA HIS A 153 30.94 7.61 25.08
C HIS A 153 31.74 8.91 24.94
N ALA A 154 31.57 9.65 23.84
CA ALA A 154 32.19 10.96 23.69
C ALA A 154 31.68 11.91 24.78
N ALA A 155 30.36 11.99 24.97
CA ALA A 155 29.73 12.79 26.01
C ALA A 155 30.23 12.39 27.41
N SER A 156 30.37 11.10 27.73
CA SER A 156 30.83 10.68 29.07
C SER A 156 32.26 11.11 29.42
N ARG A 157 33.09 11.40 28.40
CA ARG A 157 34.48 11.86 28.58
C ARG A 157 34.59 13.38 28.68
N THR A 158 33.66 14.11 28.08
CA THR A 158 33.69 15.59 28.01
C THR A 158 32.85 16.24 29.11
N LEU A 159 31.84 15.56 29.64
CA LEU A 159 30.95 16.10 30.66
C LEU A 159 31.66 16.25 32.02
N GLY A 160 31.65 17.46 32.59
CA GLY A 160 32.25 17.72 33.90
C GLY A 160 31.55 17.06 35.11
N ASN A 161 30.31 16.56 34.96
CA ASN A 161 29.55 15.96 36.06
C ASN A 161 29.81 14.46 36.21
N ARG A 162 30.54 14.06 37.26
CA ARG A 162 30.91 12.67 37.55
C ARG A 162 29.71 11.71 37.65
N ASN A 163 28.59 12.13 38.24
CA ASN A 163 27.41 11.27 38.38
C ASN A 163 26.75 11.00 37.02
N ALA A 164 26.68 12.01 36.16
CA ALA A 164 26.20 11.86 34.80
C ALA A 164 27.14 10.99 33.97
N SER A 165 28.46 11.19 34.06
CA SER A 165 29.45 10.39 33.33
C SER A 165 29.38 8.89 33.66
N VAL A 166 29.18 8.50 34.93
CA VAL A 166 28.99 7.09 35.33
C VAL A 166 27.72 6.49 34.70
N ARG A 167 26.63 7.25 34.66
CA ARG A 167 25.38 6.82 34.01
C ARG A 167 25.58 6.67 32.49
N LEU A 168 26.30 7.60 31.85
CA LEU A 168 26.62 7.52 30.43
C LEU A 168 27.54 6.34 30.09
N GLN A 169 28.50 6.00 30.96
CA GLN A 169 29.31 4.78 30.82
C GLN A 169 28.44 3.51 30.90
N THR A 170 27.45 3.48 31.80
CA THR A 170 26.48 2.39 31.89
C THR A 170 25.62 2.27 30.62
N ALA A 171 25.16 3.42 30.10
CA ALA A 171 24.41 3.47 28.85
C ALA A 171 25.27 2.98 27.68
N HIS A 172 26.52 3.45 27.58
CA HIS A 172 27.48 3.02 26.56
C HIS A 172 27.69 1.51 26.55
N ALA A 173 28.00 0.90 27.70
CA ALA A 173 28.21 -0.54 27.81
C ALA A 173 26.95 -1.33 27.40
N SER A 174 25.77 -0.87 27.81
CA SER A 174 24.50 -1.48 27.45
C SER A 174 24.20 -1.39 25.95
N LEU A 175 24.50 -0.25 25.31
CA LEU A 175 24.34 -0.04 23.87
C LEU A 175 25.33 -0.86 23.04
N GLN A 176 26.58 -0.98 23.48
CA GLN A 176 27.57 -1.84 22.82
C GLN A 176 27.15 -3.30 22.87
N TYR A 177 26.72 -3.78 24.04
CA TYR A 177 26.21 -5.14 24.18
C TYR A 177 25.00 -5.38 23.26
N ALA A 178 24.02 -4.47 23.30
CA ALA A 178 22.83 -4.55 22.44
C ALA A 178 23.19 -4.50 20.95
N SER A 179 24.18 -3.70 20.55
CA SER A 179 24.67 -3.62 19.18
C SER A 179 25.26 -4.95 18.69
N VAL A 180 26.12 -5.59 19.50
CA VAL A 180 26.72 -6.90 19.18
C VAL A 180 25.64 -7.97 19.11
N GLN A 181 24.73 -8.00 20.07
CA GLN A 181 23.64 -8.97 20.09
C GLN A 181 22.69 -8.78 18.91
N ALA A 182 22.36 -7.54 18.55
CA ALA A 182 21.55 -7.22 17.38
C ALA A 182 22.23 -7.66 16.07
N ARG A 183 23.56 -7.55 15.97
CA ARG A 183 24.31 -8.07 14.81
C ARG A 183 24.22 -9.58 14.70
N HIS A 184 24.43 -10.27 15.81
CA HIS A 184 24.41 -11.73 15.86
C HIS A 184 23.02 -12.28 15.57
N THR A 185 21.99 -11.72 16.21
CA THR A 185 20.58 -12.12 16.02
C THR A 185 19.99 -11.67 14.68
N GLY A 186 20.54 -10.60 14.10
CA GLY A 186 20.21 -10.13 12.75
C GLY A 186 20.81 -10.98 11.62
N ALA A 187 21.59 -12.02 11.94
CA ALA A 187 22.04 -12.99 10.94
C ALA A 187 20.84 -13.67 10.26
N GLY A 188 20.85 -13.76 8.93
CA GLY A 188 19.71 -14.26 8.15
C GLY A 188 18.59 -13.23 7.93
N ALA A 189 18.89 -11.94 8.06
CA ALA A 189 17.99 -10.86 7.68
C ALA A 189 17.43 -11.03 6.25
N ASP A 190 16.13 -10.86 6.09
CA ASP A 190 15.49 -10.85 4.79
C ASP A 190 15.82 -9.56 4.03
N SER A 191 16.77 -9.62 3.11
CA SER A 191 17.19 -8.47 2.30
C SER A 191 16.10 -7.91 1.39
N THR A 192 15.02 -8.65 1.15
CA THR A 192 13.91 -8.21 0.28
C THR A 192 13.10 -7.08 0.91
N LEU A 193 13.15 -6.96 2.25
CA LEU A 193 12.53 -5.86 2.99
C LEU A 193 13.17 -4.51 2.70
N ALA A 194 14.36 -4.47 2.11
CA ALA A 194 14.90 -3.22 1.57
C ALA A 194 13.95 -2.59 0.55
N ALA A 195 13.23 -3.39 -0.24
CA ALA A 195 12.26 -2.93 -1.23
C ALA A 195 10.85 -2.67 -0.66
N PHE A 196 10.68 -2.70 0.67
CA PHE A 196 9.41 -2.46 1.32
C PHE A 196 8.94 -1.01 1.03
N PRO A 197 7.76 -0.83 0.37
CA PRO A 197 7.35 0.47 -0.13
C PRO A 197 6.70 1.35 0.92
N GLN A 198 6.61 2.64 0.64
CA GLN A 198 5.74 3.55 1.36
C GLN A 198 4.25 3.27 1.08
N ALA A 199 3.42 3.26 2.12
CA ALA A 199 1.96 3.26 1.99
C ALA A 199 1.42 4.64 1.61
N LEU A 200 1.31 4.91 0.31
CA LEU A 200 0.81 6.20 -0.16
C LEU A 200 -0.70 6.38 0.08
N PRO A 201 -1.17 7.61 0.34
CA PRO A 201 -2.60 7.90 0.40
C PRO A 201 -3.24 7.82 -0.99
N LEU A 202 -4.55 7.54 -1.03
CA LEU A 202 -5.32 7.45 -2.28
C LEU A 202 -5.59 8.81 -2.96
N THR A 203 -4.90 9.87 -2.57
CA THR A 203 -5.00 11.18 -3.23
C THR A 203 -4.32 11.10 -4.60
N PRO A 204 -5.06 11.29 -5.72
CA PRO A 204 -4.48 11.31 -7.05
C PRO A 204 -3.50 12.48 -7.22
N VAL A 205 -2.42 12.27 -7.96
CA VAL A 205 -1.46 13.32 -8.30
C VAL A 205 -1.51 13.51 -9.82
N PRO A 206 -2.08 14.61 -10.34
CA PRO A 206 -2.26 14.79 -11.78
C PRO A 206 -0.91 14.77 -12.52
N ALA A 207 -0.93 14.31 -13.78
CA ALA A 207 0.20 14.44 -14.69
C ALA A 207 0.05 15.76 -15.43
N LEU A 208 0.86 16.76 -15.06
CA LEU A 208 0.81 18.07 -15.71
C LEU A 208 1.71 18.05 -16.95
N PRO A 209 1.33 18.67 -18.08
CA PRO A 209 2.18 18.72 -19.27
C PRO A 209 3.58 19.27 -19.00
N THR A 210 3.67 20.23 -18.07
CA THR A 210 4.90 20.90 -17.63
C THR A 210 5.79 20.07 -16.70
N ASP A 211 5.31 18.91 -16.19
CA ASP A 211 6.11 18.06 -15.31
C ASP A 211 7.32 17.49 -16.08
N PRO A 212 8.53 17.43 -15.51
CA PRO A 212 9.67 16.80 -16.16
C PRO A 212 9.41 15.32 -16.47
N LEU A 213 9.66 14.90 -17.72
CA LEU A 213 9.46 13.52 -18.17
C LEU A 213 10.32 12.51 -17.39
N SER A 214 11.50 12.95 -16.93
CA SER A 214 12.40 12.16 -16.07
C SER A 214 11.79 11.74 -14.73
N GLN A 215 10.66 12.34 -14.32
CA GLN A 215 9.94 11.95 -13.11
C GLN A 215 8.84 10.92 -13.37
N ASP A 216 8.41 10.71 -14.62
CA ASP A 216 7.20 9.95 -14.92
C ASP A 216 7.31 8.48 -14.55
N ALA A 217 8.45 7.82 -14.78
CA ALA A 217 8.66 6.44 -14.33
C ALA A 217 8.57 6.32 -12.80
N GLY A 218 9.20 7.24 -12.07
CA GLY A 218 9.08 7.33 -10.61
C GLY A 218 7.64 7.52 -10.14
N ARG A 219 6.89 8.41 -10.79
CA ARG A 219 5.49 8.70 -10.45
C ARG A 219 4.54 7.55 -10.81
N ILE A 220 4.79 6.82 -11.90
CA ILE A 220 4.06 5.58 -12.22
C ILE A 220 4.23 4.56 -11.09
N ARG A 221 5.44 4.40 -10.54
CA ARG A 221 5.67 3.52 -9.38
C ARG A 221 4.87 3.97 -8.16
N ASP A 222 4.82 5.27 -7.87
CA ASP A 222 3.98 5.84 -6.81
C ASP A 222 2.49 5.49 -7.05
N ASP A 223 2.01 5.63 -8.29
CA ASP A 223 0.63 5.32 -8.67
C ASP A 223 0.31 3.82 -8.55
N CYS A 224 1.27 2.93 -8.83
CA CYS A 224 1.13 1.49 -8.59
C CYS A 224 0.92 1.15 -7.10
N GLU A 225 1.57 1.87 -6.18
CA GLU A 225 1.34 1.69 -4.74
C GLU A 225 -0.07 2.15 -4.34
N ARG A 226 -0.54 3.27 -4.88
CA ARG A 226 -1.91 3.77 -4.63
C ARG A 226 -2.97 2.83 -5.20
N LEU A 227 -2.79 2.31 -6.42
CA LEU A 227 -3.68 1.32 -7.01
C LEU A 227 -3.68 0.00 -6.22
N SER A 228 -2.50 -0.44 -5.76
CA SER A 228 -2.39 -1.62 -4.90
C SER A 228 -3.14 -1.45 -3.57
N ARG A 229 -3.07 -0.26 -2.97
CA ARG A 229 -3.86 0.10 -1.78
C ARG A 229 -5.35 0.08 -2.07
N ALA A 230 -5.80 0.74 -3.14
CA ALA A 230 -7.21 0.77 -3.52
C ALA A 230 -7.77 -0.66 -3.72
N ALA A 231 -7.05 -1.50 -4.47
CA ALA A 231 -7.42 -2.89 -4.67
C ALA A 231 -7.47 -3.67 -3.34
N TYR A 232 -6.51 -3.47 -2.44
CA TYR A 232 -6.50 -4.14 -1.14
C TYR A 232 -7.65 -3.72 -0.23
N GLU A 233 -7.95 -2.42 -0.17
CA GLU A 233 -9.08 -1.88 0.58
C GLU A 233 -10.42 -2.40 0.02
N THR A 234 -10.59 -2.43 -1.31
CA THR A 234 -11.78 -2.98 -1.98
C THR A 234 -11.95 -4.45 -1.64
N LEU A 235 -10.87 -5.23 -1.72
CA LEU A 235 -10.90 -6.65 -1.47
C LEU A 235 -11.34 -7.01 -0.04
N HIS A 236 -11.04 -6.14 0.93
CA HIS A 236 -11.37 -6.36 2.34
C HIS A 236 -12.61 -5.58 2.80
N GLY A 237 -13.33 -4.90 1.90
CA GLY A 237 -14.51 -4.10 2.23
C GLY A 237 -14.19 -2.91 3.15
N ARG A 238 -12.98 -2.33 3.02
CA ARG A 238 -12.47 -1.25 3.88
C ARG A 238 -12.35 0.10 3.18
N SER A 239 -12.72 0.16 1.90
CA SER A 239 -12.67 1.40 1.14
C SER A 239 -13.65 2.41 1.73
N ALA A 240 -13.19 3.65 1.96
CA ALA A 240 -14.05 4.75 2.39
C ALA A 240 -15.12 5.08 1.33
N GLN A 241 -14.81 4.81 0.06
CA GLN A 241 -15.71 4.90 -1.08
C GLN A 241 -15.67 3.55 -1.82
N SER A 242 -16.82 2.91 -2.03
CA SER A 242 -16.89 1.68 -2.83
C SER A 242 -16.73 1.99 -4.32
N LEU A 243 -16.11 1.07 -5.06
CA LEU A 243 -16.05 1.15 -6.53
C LEU A 243 -17.44 0.91 -7.12
N SER A 244 -17.91 1.86 -7.93
CA SER A 244 -19.12 1.73 -8.75
C SER A 244 -18.86 0.91 -10.03
N GLY A 245 -19.93 0.58 -10.75
CA GLY A 245 -19.83 -0.08 -12.05
C GLY A 245 -19.08 0.78 -13.07
N SER A 246 -19.29 2.10 -13.10
CA SER A 246 -18.56 2.97 -14.03
C SER A 246 -17.12 3.17 -13.63
N ASP A 247 -16.81 3.19 -12.32
CA ASP A 247 -15.41 3.20 -11.87
C ASP A 247 -14.67 1.98 -12.42
N LEU A 248 -15.27 0.78 -12.34
CA LEU A 248 -14.68 -0.45 -12.88
C LEU A 248 -14.53 -0.39 -14.41
N GLN A 249 -15.50 0.16 -15.13
CA GLN A 249 -15.41 0.38 -16.58
C GLN A 249 -14.26 1.31 -16.95
N MET A 250 -14.18 2.46 -16.28
CA MET A 250 -13.14 3.45 -16.53
C MET A 250 -11.76 2.90 -16.18
N ILE A 251 -11.60 2.24 -15.04
CA ILE A 251 -10.35 1.57 -14.65
C ILE A 251 -9.96 0.57 -15.74
N THR A 252 -10.86 -0.33 -16.14
CA THR A 252 -10.60 -1.35 -17.17
C THR A 252 -10.14 -0.72 -18.49
N ARG A 253 -10.80 0.35 -18.94
CA ARG A 253 -10.41 1.12 -20.14
C ARG A 253 -8.99 1.68 -20.01
N TRP A 254 -8.70 2.36 -18.90
CA TRP A 254 -7.37 2.94 -18.66
C TRP A 254 -6.30 1.86 -18.54
N ARG A 255 -6.57 0.75 -17.86
CA ARG A 255 -5.61 -0.36 -17.73
C ARG A 255 -5.34 -1.06 -19.05
N SER A 256 -6.33 -1.20 -19.94
CA SER A 256 -6.10 -1.70 -21.31
C SER A 256 -5.12 -0.81 -22.07
N LEU A 257 -5.36 0.51 -22.09
CA LEU A 257 -4.49 1.49 -22.76
C LEU A 257 -3.10 1.53 -22.11
N GLY A 258 -3.01 1.65 -20.79
CA GLY A 258 -1.77 1.71 -20.03
C GLY A 258 -0.89 0.46 -20.21
N THR A 259 -1.50 -0.73 -20.21
CA THR A 259 -0.77 -2.00 -20.47
C THR A 259 -0.21 -2.03 -21.89
N MET A 260 -0.99 -1.57 -22.89
CA MET A 260 -0.51 -1.48 -24.27
C MET A 260 0.66 -0.49 -24.41
N LEU A 261 0.55 0.69 -23.79
CA LEU A 261 1.62 1.70 -23.82
C LEU A 261 2.88 1.20 -23.13
N THR A 262 2.73 0.50 -22.00
CA THR A 262 3.86 -0.11 -21.29
C THR A 262 4.55 -1.17 -22.15
N GLY A 263 3.79 -2.01 -22.86
CA GLY A 263 4.37 -2.94 -23.84
C GLY A 263 5.14 -2.22 -24.96
N ARG A 264 4.68 -1.05 -25.42
CA ARG A 264 5.42 -0.24 -26.39
C ARG A 264 6.70 0.36 -25.78
N LEU A 265 6.67 0.82 -24.53
CA LEU A 265 7.85 1.29 -23.81
C LEU A 265 8.91 0.19 -23.70
N LEU A 266 8.51 -1.05 -23.36
CA LEU A 266 9.43 -2.20 -23.33
C LEU A 266 10.02 -2.53 -24.71
N ALA A 267 9.23 -2.39 -25.78
CA ALA A 267 9.72 -2.58 -27.13
C ALA A 267 10.74 -1.50 -27.54
N GLN A 268 10.59 -0.26 -27.07
CA GLN A 268 11.61 0.80 -27.26
C GLN A 268 12.86 0.50 -26.43
N ALA A 269 12.70 0.12 -25.17
CA ALA A 269 13.81 -0.26 -24.29
C ALA A 269 14.65 -1.41 -24.86
N ALA A 270 14.00 -2.36 -25.56
CA ALA A 270 14.67 -3.46 -26.22
C ALA A 270 15.66 -3.02 -27.32
N THR A 271 15.48 -1.84 -27.92
CA THR A 271 16.40 -1.32 -28.95
C THR A 271 17.67 -0.72 -28.36
N GLU A 272 17.66 -0.39 -27.07
CA GLU A 272 18.81 0.17 -26.33
C GLU A 272 19.49 -0.88 -25.43
N ALA A 273 18.94 -2.10 -25.37
CA ALA A 273 19.48 -3.20 -24.59
C ALA A 273 20.43 -4.07 -25.45
N PRO A 274 21.39 -4.79 -24.84
CA PRO A 274 22.19 -5.80 -25.56
C PRO A 274 21.30 -6.83 -26.25
N ASP A 275 21.71 -7.36 -27.41
CA ASP A 275 20.85 -8.14 -28.33
C ASP A 275 20.02 -9.25 -27.65
N ASP A 276 20.63 -10.07 -26.79
CA ASP A 276 19.94 -11.14 -26.05
C ASP A 276 18.90 -10.59 -25.08
N ALA A 277 19.25 -9.54 -24.33
CA ALA A 277 18.34 -8.85 -23.42
C ALA A 277 17.22 -8.12 -24.19
N GLY A 278 17.53 -7.54 -25.35
CA GLY A 278 16.58 -6.91 -26.25
C GLY A 278 15.60 -7.91 -26.85
N ALA A 279 16.03 -9.14 -27.16
CA ALA A 279 15.13 -10.21 -27.58
C ALA A 279 14.15 -10.60 -26.45
N MET A 280 14.63 -10.75 -25.21
CA MET A 280 13.78 -11.03 -24.07
C MET A 280 12.75 -9.92 -23.82
N LEU A 281 13.17 -8.65 -23.86
CA LEU A 281 12.28 -7.50 -23.67
C LEU A 281 11.22 -7.37 -24.77
N ARG A 282 11.54 -7.73 -26.03
CA ARG A 282 10.54 -7.85 -27.11
C ARG A 282 9.51 -8.93 -26.81
N GLY A 283 9.94 -10.10 -26.32
CA GLY A 283 9.04 -11.15 -25.84
C GLY A 283 8.13 -10.68 -24.69
N CYS A 284 8.68 -9.92 -23.73
CA CYS A 284 7.88 -9.29 -22.68
C CYS A 284 6.85 -8.31 -23.28
N ALA A 285 7.26 -7.46 -24.22
CA ALA A 285 6.37 -6.51 -24.88
C ALA A 285 5.17 -7.19 -25.55
N ASP A 286 5.37 -8.36 -26.16
CA ASP A 286 4.28 -9.17 -26.75
C ASP A 286 3.30 -9.68 -25.70
N LEU A 287 3.78 -10.12 -24.53
CA LEU A 287 2.92 -10.51 -23.41
C LEU A 287 2.11 -9.34 -22.86
N PHE A 288 2.67 -8.13 -22.81
CA PHE A 288 1.91 -6.92 -22.47
C PHE A 288 0.83 -6.62 -23.51
N ARG A 289 1.10 -6.81 -24.81
CA ARG A 289 0.06 -6.67 -25.84
C ARG A 289 -1.06 -7.70 -25.67
N ASN A 290 -0.74 -8.93 -25.26
CA ASN A 290 -1.74 -9.95 -24.94
C ASN A 290 -2.57 -9.53 -23.72
N SER A 291 -1.92 -9.09 -22.64
CA SER A 291 -2.61 -8.62 -21.44
C SER A 291 -3.52 -7.41 -21.70
N ALA A 292 -3.08 -6.47 -22.53
CA ALA A 292 -3.90 -5.33 -22.95
C ALA A 292 -5.16 -5.75 -23.72
N ARG A 293 -5.08 -6.82 -24.53
CA ARG A 293 -6.23 -7.43 -25.21
C ARG A 293 -7.18 -8.06 -24.20
N THR A 294 -6.67 -8.80 -23.21
CA THR A 294 -7.49 -9.39 -22.15
C THR A 294 -8.24 -8.32 -21.35
N TRP A 295 -7.58 -7.22 -20.99
CA TRP A 295 -8.25 -6.07 -20.37
C TRP A 295 -9.35 -5.48 -21.27
N ARG A 296 -9.12 -5.39 -22.58
CA ARG A 296 -10.13 -4.92 -23.54
C ARG A 296 -11.31 -5.89 -23.64
N ASP A 297 -11.06 -7.19 -23.54
CA ASP A 297 -12.13 -8.18 -23.56
C ASP A 297 -12.99 -8.09 -22.28
N VAL A 298 -12.38 -7.83 -21.11
CA VAL A 298 -13.15 -7.46 -19.90
C VAL A 298 -13.99 -6.21 -20.13
N GLN A 299 -13.43 -5.17 -20.75
CA GLN A 299 -14.16 -3.93 -21.06
C GLN A 299 -15.43 -4.22 -21.87
N LYS A 300 -15.35 -5.07 -22.91
CA LYS A 300 -16.51 -5.45 -23.73
C LYS A 300 -17.65 -6.10 -22.93
N HIS A 301 -17.33 -6.82 -21.85
CA HIS A 301 -18.37 -7.41 -20.99
C HIS A 301 -19.18 -6.34 -20.25
N TRP A 302 -18.64 -5.13 -20.10
CA TRP A 302 -19.31 -4.00 -19.48
C TRP A 302 -20.07 -3.08 -20.44
N ASP A 303 -19.88 -3.20 -21.77
CA ASP A 303 -20.42 -2.24 -22.78
C ASP A 303 -21.94 -2.04 -22.71
N ARG A 304 -22.68 -3.01 -22.15
CA ARG A 304 -24.14 -3.00 -21.99
C ARG A 304 -24.60 -3.18 -20.55
N VAL A 305 -23.72 -2.87 -19.60
CA VAL A 305 -24.01 -2.92 -18.16
C VAL A 305 -23.94 -1.51 -17.61
N VAL A 306 -24.99 -1.11 -16.90
CA VAL A 306 -25.13 0.22 -16.32
C VAL A 306 -25.34 0.07 -14.82
N ASP A 307 -24.63 0.86 -14.03
CA ASP A 307 -24.88 1.01 -12.59
C ASP A 307 -25.90 2.14 -12.38
N VAL A 308 -27.03 1.82 -11.75
CA VAL A 308 -28.17 2.74 -11.59
C VAL A 308 -27.90 3.82 -10.55
N ASP A 309 -26.98 3.61 -9.63
CA ASP A 309 -26.63 4.63 -8.64
C ASP A 309 -25.49 5.55 -9.13
N ASP A 310 -25.02 5.34 -10.36
CA ASP A 310 -23.91 6.09 -10.92
C ASP A 310 -24.37 7.30 -11.77
N PRO A 311 -24.00 8.53 -11.38
CA PRO A 311 -24.35 9.74 -12.12
C PRO A 311 -23.57 9.97 -13.43
N GLN A 312 -22.49 9.23 -13.67
CA GLN A 312 -21.56 9.48 -14.78
C GLN A 312 -22.04 8.87 -16.09
N ILE A 313 -22.88 7.82 -16.02
CA ILE A 313 -23.52 7.22 -17.19
C ILE A 313 -24.85 7.93 -17.42
N ARG A 314 -24.82 8.98 -18.24
CA ARG A 314 -26.03 9.39 -18.95
C ARG A 314 -26.17 8.53 -20.21
N PRO A 315 -27.12 7.58 -20.30
CA PRO A 315 -27.76 7.44 -21.60
C PRO A 315 -28.36 8.81 -21.93
N ARG A 316 -28.31 9.25 -23.19
CA ARG A 316 -29.05 10.43 -23.65
C ARG A 316 -30.55 10.16 -23.52
N LEU A 317 -31.06 10.14 -22.30
CA LEU A 317 -32.47 10.23 -22.02
C LEU A 317 -32.86 11.69 -22.30
N PRO A 318 -33.97 11.95 -23.01
CA PRO A 318 -34.48 13.30 -23.17
C PRO A 318 -34.55 13.97 -21.80
N LYS A 319 -34.28 15.29 -21.73
CA LYS A 319 -34.50 16.04 -20.48
C LYS A 319 -35.93 15.76 -20.01
N PRO A 320 -36.14 15.21 -18.80
CA PRO A 320 -37.48 14.90 -18.32
C PRO A 320 -38.35 16.15 -18.38
N SER A 321 -39.54 16.04 -18.97
CA SER A 321 -40.48 17.16 -18.95
C SER A 321 -40.96 17.41 -17.52
N TYR A 322 -41.34 18.65 -17.22
CA TYR A 322 -41.82 19.06 -15.90
C TYR A 322 -42.99 18.18 -15.42
N GLU A 323 -43.85 17.71 -16.33
CA GLU A 323 -44.99 16.84 -15.99
C GLU A 323 -44.58 15.43 -15.55
N MET A 324 -43.53 14.85 -16.13
CA MET A 324 -43.07 13.50 -15.78
C MET A 324 -42.51 13.44 -14.36
N VAL A 325 -41.90 14.54 -13.90
CA VAL A 325 -41.41 14.70 -12.52
C VAL A 325 -42.57 14.86 -11.55
N ARG A 326 -43.59 15.66 -11.91
CA ARG A 326 -44.76 15.91 -11.06
C ARG A 326 -45.65 14.67 -10.89
N ARG A 327 -45.68 13.77 -11.87
CA ARG A 327 -46.45 12.51 -11.84
C ARG A 327 -45.70 11.34 -11.17
N GLY A 328 -44.49 11.56 -10.66
CA GLY A 328 -43.70 10.50 -10.00
C GLY A 328 -43.20 9.40 -10.95
N GLN A 329 -43.27 9.60 -12.27
CA GLN A 329 -42.90 8.62 -13.28
C GLN A 329 -41.39 8.51 -13.51
N ILE A 330 -40.62 9.53 -13.09
CA ILE A 330 -39.16 9.54 -13.09
C ILE A 330 -38.68 10.08 -11.75
N SER A 331 -37.94 9.27 -10.99
CA SER A 331 -37.11 9.77 -9.90
C SER A 331 -35.86 10.36 -10.53
N ARG A 332 -35.53 11.64 -10.27
CA ARG A 332 -34.28 12.23 -10.76
C ARG A 332 -33.12 11.35 -10.31
N MET A 333 -32.31 10.84 -11.24
CA MET A 333 -31.06 10.17 -10.85
C MET A 333 -30.23 11.15 -10.00
N PRO A 334 -29.72 10.72 -8.83
CA PRO A 334 -28.90 11.58 -7.99
C PRO A 334 -27.76 12.18 -8.81
N ARG A 335 -27.48 13.48 -8.61
CA ARG A 335 -26.22 14.08 -9.04
C ARG A 335 -25.13 13.50 -8.14
N GLY A 336 -24.63 12.35 -8.51
CA GLY A 336 -23.74 11.56 -7.69
C GLY A 336 -22.33 12.13 -7.60
N THR A 337 -21.64 11.51 -6.68
CA THR A 337 -20.31 11.75 -6.14
C THR A 337 -19.20 11.73 -7.19
N ALA A 338 -18.08 12.37 -6.87
CA ALA A 338 -16.83 12.28 -7.64
C ALA A 338 -16.43 10.80 -7.86
N PRO A 339 -15.78 10.47 -9.00
CA PRO A 339 -15.33 9.10 -9.26
C PRO A 339 -14.41 8.61 -8.14
N HIS A 340 -14.36 7.29 -7.96
CA HIS A 340 -13.42 6.72 -7.00
C HIS A 340 -11.98 7.13 -7.37
N PRO A 341 -11.12 7.52 -6.40
CA PRO A 341 -9.77 8.02 -6.71
C PRO A 341 -8.92 7.08 -7.57
N ALA A 342 -9.14 5.76 -7.48
CA ALA A 342 -8.47 4.76 -8.31
C ALA A 342 -8.67 4.98 -9.83
N VAL A 343 -9.80 5.57 -10.26
CA VAL A 343 -10.05 5.94 -11.66
C VAL A 343 -9.03 6.96 -12.13
N GLU A 344 -8.87 8.06 -11.37
CA GLU A 344 -7.92 9.11 -11.71
C GLU A 344 -6.46 8.66 -11.61
N ILE A 345 -6.14 7.76 -10.66
CA ILE A 345 -4.79 7.17 -10.55
C ILE A 345 -4.51 6.25 -11.75
N ALA A 346 -5.49 5.44 -12.19
CA ALA A 346 -5.35 4.59 -13.37
C ALA A 346 -5.18 5.42 -14.65
N ARG A 347 -5.94 6.52 -14.78
CA ARG A 347 -5.78 7.50 -15.86
C ARG A 347 -4.40 8.14 -15.83
N THR A 348 -3.98 8.68 -14.69
CA THR A 348 -2.70 9.38 -14.52
C THR A 348 -1.52 8.48 -14.87
N SER A 349 -1.46 7.26 -14.35
CA SER A 349 -0.38 6.31 -14.68
C SER A 349 -0.34 5.99 -16.19
N THR A 350 -1.49 5.93 -16.85
CA THR A 350 -1.60 5.77 -18.31
C THR A 350 -1.11 7.00 -19.06
N LEU A 351 -1.47 8.21 -18.58
CA LEU A 351 -0.99 9.49 -19.11
C LEU A 351 0.53 9.55 -19.06
N ARG A 352 1.14 9.26 -17.91
CA ARG A 352 2.60 9.25 -17.74
C ARG A 352 3.30 8.23 -18.65
N ALA A 353 2.73 7.04 -18.83
CA ALA A 353 3.28 6.05 -19.76
C ALA A 353 3.27 6.55 -21.22
N GLY A 354 2.21 7.23 -21.64
CA GLY A 354 2.17 7.83 -22.97
C GLY A 354 3.04 9.09 -23.09
N ARG A 355 3.19 9.89 -22.03
CA ARG A 355 4.12 11.03 -22.00
C ARG A 355 5.57 10.58 -22.15
N LEU A 356 5.96 9.49 -21.49
CA LEU A 356 7.27 8.86 -21.71
C LEU A 356 7.46 8.48 -23.19
N LEU A 357 6.44 7.91 -23.83
CA LEU A 357 6.52 7.38 -25.20
C LEU A 357 6.43 8.45 -26.30
N PHE A 358 5.60 9.48 -26.12
CA PHE A 358 5.22 10.44 -27.15
C PHE A 358 5.56 11.90 -26.80
N GLY A 359 5.90 12.21 -25.55
CA GLY A 359 6.26 13.55 -25.08
C GLY A 359 5.21 14.19 -24.17
N GLY A 360 5.57 15.31 -23.55
CA GLY A 360 4.79 15.97 -22.49
C GLY A 360 3.40 16.44 -22.92
N ASP A 361 3.21 16.76 -24.21
CA ASP A 361 1.96 17.25 -24.80
C ASP A 361 1.01 16.12 -25.24
N TRP A 362 1.37 14.86 -24.98
CA TRP A 362 0.51 13.73 -25.34
C TRP A 362 -0.74 13.67 -24.47
N ASP A 363 -1.90 13.67 -25.14
CA ASP A 363 -3.21 13.49 -24.52
C ASP A 363 -4.01 12.40 -25.28
N PRO A 364 -4.40 11.29 -24.62
CA PRO A 364 -5.22 10.25 -25.23
C PRO A 364 -6.66 10.68 -25.52
N ASP A 365 -7.14 11.77 -24.92
CA ASP A 365 -8.48 12.31 -25.14
C ASP A 365 -8.51 13.33 -26.30
N SER A 366 -7.34 13.71 -26.84
CA SER A 366 -7.23 14.60 -28.01
C SER A 366 -7.72 13.93 -29.29
N ALA A 367 -8.42 14.69 -30.14
CA ALA A 367 -8.83 14.24 -31.47
C ALA A 367 -7.66 14.17 -32.47
N SER A 368 -6.50 14.73 -32.12
CA SER A 368 -5.32 14.71 -32.97
C SER A 368 -4.61 13.36 -32.91
N PRO A 369 -3.98 12.89 -34.00
CA PRO A 369 -3.14 11.71 -33.93
C PRO A 369 -2.03 11.90 -32.89
N PRO A 370 -1.60 10.83 -32.19
CA PRO A 370 -0.51 10.94 -31.23
C PRO A 370 0.75 11.48 -31.93
N PRO A 371 1.58 12.27 -31.22
CA PRO A 371 2.90 12.64 -31.72
C PRO A 371 3.70 11.39 -32.11
N GLY A 372 4.68 11.57 -33.00
CA GLY A 372 5.64 10.51 -33.31
C GLY A 372 6.30 9.96 -32.05
N THR A 373 6.55 8.65 -32.00
CA THR A 373 7.27 8.04 -30.87
C THR A 373 8.64 8.69 -30.70
N ARG A 374 8.97 9.03 -29.46
CA ARG A 374 10.26 9.62 -29.10
C ARG A 374 11.42 8.66 -29.36
N PRO A 375 12.66 9.15 -29.54
CA PRO A 375 13.84 8.30 -29.63
C PRO A 375 13.98 7.38 -28.41
N ALA A 376 14.27 6.09 -28.64
CA ALA A 376 14.33 5.09 -27.58
C ALA A 376 15.34 5.45 -26.47
N ARG A 377 16.52 5.94 -26.85
CA ARG A 377 17.52 6.48 -25.91
C ARG A 377 16.96 7.52 -24.93
N ASP A 378 16.09 8.42 -25.38
CA ASP A 378 15.53 9.49 -24.54
C ASP A 378 14.48 8.91 -23.58
N ILE A 379 13.67 7.95 -24.05
CA ILE A 379 12.69 7.22 -23.23
C ILE A 379 13.41 6.46 -22.11
N VAL A 380 14.48 5.75 -22.45
CA VAL A 380 15.28 4.97 -21.50
C VAL A 380 15.97 5.88 -20.50
N ALA A 381 16.56 6.99 -20.96
CA ALA A 381 17.20 7.97 -20.08
C ALA A 381 16.22 8.60 -19.08
N ASP A 382 15.05 9.07 -19.54
CA ASP A 382 14.01 9.62 -18.67
C ASP A 382 13.42 8.58 -17.70
N SER A 383 13.49 7.30 -18.06
CA SER A 383 13.03 6.22 -17.17
C SER A 383 14.07 5.81 -16.13
N GLY A 384 15.31 6.34 -16.20
CA GLY A 384 16.43 5.95 -15.33
C GLY A 384 17.20 4.71 -15.81
N GLY A 385 17.02 4.31 -17.07
CA GLY A 385 17.66 3.14 -17.69
C GLY A 385 16.69 1.98 -17.96
N VAL A 386 17.17 0.97 -18.70
CA VAL A 386 16.37 -0.20 -19.10
C VAL A 386 15.87 -0.98 -17.88
N ALA A 387 16.74 -1.17 -16.88
CA ALA A 387 16.41 -1.86 -15.64
C ALA A 387 15.27 -1.17 -14.86
N GLU A 388 15.33 0.15 -14.72
CA GLU A 388 14.33 0.96 -14.00
C GLU A 388 12.98 0.98 -14.73
N LEU A 389 13.00 1.04 -16.06
CA LEU A 389 11.80 0.95 -16.89
C LEU A 389 11.15 -0.44 -16.77
N ALA A 390 11.94 -1.52 -16.82
CA ALA A 390 11.45 -2.87 -16.61
C ALA A 390 10.89 -3.07 -15.20
N GLN A 391 11.53 -2.49 -14.17
CA GLN A 391 11.02 -2.51 -12.80
C GLN A 391 9.69 -1.74 -12.68
N THR A 392 9.55 -0.62 -13.39
CA THR A 392 8.29 0.15 -13.46
C THR A 392 7.18 -0.67 -14.12
N ALA A 393 7.48 -1.32 -15.25
CA ALA A 393 6.55 -2.23 -15.92
C ALA A 393 6.16 -3.41 -15.01
N TYR A 394 7.10 -3.99 -14.27
CA TYR A 394 6.81 -5.04 -13.29
C TYR A 394 5.82 -4.56 -12.22
N ARG A 395 6.07 -3.41 -11.57
CA ARG A 395 5.14 -2.88 -10.55
C ARG A 395 3.74 -2.61 -11.11
N LEU A 396 3.67 -2.21 -12.38
CA LEU A 396 2.42 -2.02 -13.09
C LEU A 396 1.63 -3.32 -13.25
N THR A 397 2.29 -4.42 -13.63
CA THR A 397 1.66 -5.76 -13.72
C THR A 397 1.15 -6.25 -12.36
N VAL A 398 1.89 -5.98 -11.28
CA VAL A 398 1.49 -6.33 -9.92
C VAL A 398 0.25 -5.54 -9.49
N ALA A 399 0.21 -4.23 -9.75
CA ALA A 399 -0.97 -3.41 -9.46
C ALA A 399 -2.20 -3.88 -10.25
N ASP A 400 -2.02 -4.20 -11.54
CA ASP A 400 -3.09 -4.72 -12.40
C ASP A 400 -3.64 -6.05 -11.94
N TRP A 401 -2.75 -6.97 -11.57
CA TRP A 401 -3.15 -8.23 -10.98
C TRP A 401 -3.98 -8.02 -9.71
N ARG A 402 -3.58 -7.11 -8.82
CA ARG A 402 -4.33 -6.82 -7.58
C ARG A 402 -5.71 -6.24 -7.86
N ILE A 403 -5.82 -5.31 -8.82
CA ILE A 403 -7.11 -4.78 -9.27
C ILE A 403 -8.00 -5.92 -9.79
N ALA A 404 -7.46 -6.77 -10.65
CA ALA A 404 -8.21 -7.89 -11.22
C ALA A 404 -8.67 -8.91 -10.15
N VAL A 405 -7.86 -9.15 -9.10
CA VAL A 405 -8.26 -9.97 -7.95
C VAL A 405 -9.33 -9.31 -7.10
N ALA A 406 -9.31 -7.99 -6.94
CA ALA A 406 -10.28 -7.23 -6.15
C ALA A 406 -11.61 -7.00 -6.88
N ALA A 407 -11.59 -6.94 -8.21
CA ALA A 407 -12.76 -6.59 -9.03
C ALA A 407 -13.98 -7.51 -8.84
N PRO A 408 -13.86 -8.85 -8.70
CA PRO A 408 -15.00 -9.70 -8.37
C PRO A 408 -15.72 -9.29 -7.07
N GLN A 409 -14.96 -8.90 -6.04
CA GLN A 409 -15.54 -8.41 -4.78
C GLN A 409 -16.27 -7.09 -4.97
N ALA A 410 -15.73 -6.19 -5.79
CA ALA A 410 -16.40 -4.94 -6.16
C ALA A 410 -17.71 -5.21 -6.91
N VAL A 411 -17.71 -6.12 -7.89
CA VAL A 411 -18.91 -6.52 -8.64
C VAL A 411 -19.98 -7.08 -7.71
N THR A 412 -19.62 -7.97 -6.78
CA THR A 412 -20.56 -8.51 -5.78
C THR A 412 -21.15 -7.41 -4.90
N ALA A 413 -20.37 -6.40 -4.52
CA ALA A 413 -20.86 -5.30 -3.69
C ALA A 413 -21.90 -4.42 -4.40
N ILE A 414 -21.84 -4.33 -5.74
CA ILE A 414 -22.73 -3.47 -6.55
C ILE A 414 -23.77 -4.25 -7.37
N GLU A 415 -23.78 -5.58 -7.31
CA GLU A 415 -24.56 -6.43 -8.23
C GLU A 415 -26.06 -6.09 -8.28
N HIS A 416 -26.63 -5.69 -7.14
CA HIS A 416 -28.03 -5.29 -7.00
C HIS A 416 -28.39 -3.99 -7.73
N ARG A 417 -27.39 -3.22 -8.17
CA ARG A 417 -27.52 -1.93 -8.87
C ARG A 417 -27.21 -2.04 -10.36
N LEU A 418 -26.71 -3.19 -10.81
CA LEU A 418 -26.33 -3.40 -12.20
C LEU A 418 -27.55 -3.79 -13.04
N LEU A 419 -27.77 -3.03 -14.11
CA LEU A 419 -28.78 -3.32 -15.12
C LEU A 419 -28.13 -3.53 -16.49
N THR A 420 -28.84 -4.25 -17.35
CA THR A 420 -28.45 -4.53 -18.73
C THR A 420 -29.62 -4.33 -19.68
N ASP A 421 -29.33 -4.10 -20.97
CA ASP A 421 -30.34 -4.01 -22.03
C ASP A 421 -30.13 -5.05 -23.15
N ILE A 422 -29.35 -6.11 -22.89
CA ILE A 422 -29.02 -7.16 -23.87
C ILE A 422 -30.30 -7.90 -24.33
N PRO A 423 -30.74 -7.83 -25.60
CA PRO A 423 -32.01 -8.41 -26.03
C PRO A 423 -32.09 -9.92 -25.78
N GLU A 424 -30.97 -10.63 -25.93
CA GLU A 424 -30.88 -12.09 -25.84
C GLU A 424 -31.15 -12.62 -24.41
N HIS A 425 -31.09 -11.76 -23.40
CA HIS A 425 -31.29 -12.13 -22.00
C HIS A 425 -32.49 -11.42 -21.36
N CYS A 426 -33.29 -10.69 -22.14
CA CYS A 426 -34.47 -10.00 -21.65
C CYS A 426 -35.49 -11.03 -21.12
N PRO A 427 -36.00 -10.88 -19.87
CA PRO A 427 -37.10 -11.70 -19.40
C PRO A 427 -38.31 -11.54 -20.32
N ALA A 428 -39.08 -12.62 -20.51
CA ALA A 428 -40.33 -12.58 -21.25
C ALA A 428 -41.28 -11.55 -20.62
N ASP A 429 -41.96 -10.78 -21.47
CA ASP A 429 -42.92 -9.74 -21.08
C ASP A 429 -42.37 -8.61 -20.18
N HIS A 430 -41.04 -8.41 -20.13
CA HIS A 430 -40.46 -7.33 -19.33
C HIS A 430 -40.77 -5.95 -19.94
N PRO A 431 -41.47 -5.05 -19.21
CA PRO A 431 -42.00 -3.82 -19.79
C PRO A 431 -40.96 -2.70 -19.94
N TYR A 432 -39.73 -2.88 -19.44
CA TYR A 432 -38.71 -1.84 -19.41
C TYR A 432 -37.48 -2.19 -20.24
N ARG A 433 -36.83 -1.17 -20.83
CA ARG A 433 -35.59 -1.32 -21.62
C ARG A 433 -34.45 -1.97 -20.84
N PHE A 434 -34.33 -1.65 -19.55
CA PHE A 434 -33.28 -2.15 -18.68
C PHE A 434 -33.86 -3.16 -17.68
N TYR A 435 -33.10 -4.21 -17.40
CA TYR A 435 -33.45 -5.25 -16.43
C TYR A 435 -32.19 -5.73 -15.69
N GLN A 436 -32.39 -6.39 -14.54
CA GLN A 436 -31.28 -6.87 -13.73
C GLN A 436 -30.46 -7.95 -14.45
N LEU A 437 -29.16 -7.98 -14.21
CA LEU A 437 -28.32 -9.04 -14.74
C LEU A 437 -28.72 -10.38 -14.11
N HIS A 438 -28.82 -11.41 -14.95
CA HIS A 438 -28.97 -12.78 -14.48
C HIS A 438 -27.69 -13.27 -13.81
N GLY A 439 -27.81 -14.25 -12.90
CA GLY A 439 -26.67 -14.81 -12.16
C GLY A 439 -25.49 -15.23 -13.05
N HIS A 440 -25.76 -15.88 -14.19
CA HIS A 440 -24.72 -16.29 -15.14
C HIS A 440 -24.00 -15.12 -15.82
N GLN A 441 -24.66 -13.95 -15.99
CA GLN A 441 -24.04 -12.74 -16.53
C GLN A 441 -23.14 -12.09 -15.48
N LEU A 442 -23.58 -12.06 -14.22
CA LEU A 442 -22.76 -11.62 -13.08
C LEU A 442 -21.52 -12.53 -12.91
N ASP A 443 -21.70 -13.84 -13.00
CA ASP A 443 -20.58 -14.78 -12.94
C ASP A 443 -19.61 -14.58 -14.10
N ARG A 444 -20.11 -14.33 -15.32
CA ARG A 444 -19.26 -14.00 -16.47
C ARG A 444 -18.46 -12.72 -16.24
N LEU A 445 -19.07 -11.67 -15.70
CA LEU A 445 -18.38 -10.43 -15.34
C LEU A 445 -17.26 -10.69 -14.33
N ARG A 446 -17.56 -11.38 -13.22
CA ARG A 446 -16.57 -11.72 -12.19
C ARG A 446 -15.44 -12.60 -12.74
N ASN A 447 -15.78 -13.64 -13.50
CA ASN A 447 -14.81 -14.60 -14.03
C ASN A 447 -13.92 -14.03 -15.14
N SER A 448 -14.38 -12.99 -15.86
CA SER A 448 -13.58 -12.34 -16.90
C SER A 448 -12.24 -11.78 -16.36
N PHE A 449 -12.20 -11.33 -15.10
CA PHE A 449 -10.98 -10.83 -14.46
C PHE A 449 -9.95 -11.92 -14.16
N GLN A 450 -10.35 -13.20 -14.09
CA GLN A 450 -9.39 -14.30 -13.89
C GLN A 450 -8.40 -14.41 -15.05
N GLN A 451 -8.86 -14.17 -16.28
CA GLN A 451 -8.01 -14.17 -17.47
C GLN A 451 -6.98 -13.04 -17.40
N VAL A 452 -7.37 -11.86 -16.90
CA VAL A 452 -6.46 -10.73 -16.65
C VAL A 452 -5.40 -11.13 -15.64
N CYS A 453 -5.79 -11.78 -14.52
CA CYS A 453 -4.84 -12.26 -13.52
C CYS A 453 -3.77 -13.17 -14.16
N SER A 454 -4.16 -14.15 -14.96
CA SER A 454 -3.22 -15.06 -15.63
C SER A 454 -2.31 -14.33 -16.63
N ALA A 455 -2.86 -13.41 -17.43
CA ALA A 455 -2.08 -12.64 -18.40
C ALA A 455 -1.04 -11.73 -17.71
N GLN A 456 -1.41 -11.07 -16.60
CA GLN A 456 -0.52 -10.22 -15.83
C GLN A 456 0.58 -11.04 -15.12
N GLN A 457 0.25 -12.22 -14.61
CA GLN A 457 1.25 -13.13 -14.03
C GLN A 457 2.27 -13.59 -15.08
N ALA A 458 1.83 -13.96 -16.29
CA ALA A 458 2.72 -14.35 -17.38
C ALA A 458 3.67 -13.20 -17.78
N ALA A 459 3.14 -11.98 -17.92
CA ALA A 459 3.94 -10.80 -18.21
C ALA A 459 4.96 -10.50 -17.09
N ALA A 460 4.55 -10.58 -15.82
CA ALA A 460 5.42 -10.40 -14.68
C ALA A 460 6.54 -11.45 -14.62
N GLN A 461 6.20 -12.73 -14.82
CA GLN A 461 7.18 -13.82 -14.84
C GLN A 461 8.20 -13.67 -15.96
N SER A 462 7.76 -13.23 -17.15
CA SER A 462 8.66 -12.97 -18.27
C SER A 462 9.63 -11.81 -17.99
N LEU A 463 9.17 -10.73 -17.35
CA LEU A 463 10.05 -9.65 -16.90
C LEU A 463 11.07 -10.14 -15.85
N LEU A 464 10.66 -11.00 -14.92
CA LEU A 464 11.56 -11.59 -13.93
C LEU A 464 12.58 -12.54 -14.55
N ALA A 465 12.21 -13.25 -15.62
CA ALA A 465 13.14 -14.08 -16.38
C ALA A 465 14.19 -13.23 -17.12
N ALA A 466 13.81 -12.06 -17.62
CA ALA A 466 14.72 -11.11 -18.26
C ALA A 466 15.62 -10.35 -17.26
N ALA A 467 15.25 -10.32 -15.97
CA ALA A 467 15.86 -9.48 -14.95
C ALA A 467 17.40 -9.58 -14.84
N PRO A 468 18.02 -10.78 -14.86
CA PRO A 468 19.48 -10.89 -14.77
C PRO A 468 20.19 -10.27 -15.97
N ALA A 469 19.61 -10.37 -17.17
CA ALA A 469 20.22 -9.89 -18.41
C ALA A 469 20.20 -8.36 -18.51
N ILE A 470 19.23 -7.70 -17.87
CA ILE A 470 19.07 -6.23 -17.87
C ILE A 470 19.51 -5.58 -16.56
N GLY A 471 19.94 -6.36 -15.56
CA GLY A 471 20.33 -5.86 -14.24
C GLY A 471 19.17 -5.32 -13.38
N MET A 472 17.94 -5.82 -13.57
CA MET A 472 16.77 -5.38 -12.80
C MET A 472 16.78 -5.95 -11.37
N ASP A 473 16.61 -5.10 -10.35
CA ASP A 473 16.47 -5.55 -8.96
C ASP A 473 15.15 -6.32 -8.74
N THR A 474 15.26 -7.57 -8.29
CA THR A 474 14.15 -8.51 -8.05
C THR A 474 13.70 -8.58 -6.59
N ARG A 475 14.33 -7.85 -5.65
CA ARG A 475 13.93 -7.83 -4.23
C ARG A 475 12.45 -7.49 -4.05
N ARG A 476 11.96 -6.51 -4.81
CA ARG A 476 10.55 -6.12 -4.79
C ARG A 476 9.64 -7.28 -5.20
N ALA A 477 10.05 -8.08 -6.17
CA ALA A 477 9.25 -9.19 -6.66
C ALA A 477 9.07 -10.31 -5.62
N VAL A 478 10.09 -10.55 -4.79
CA VAL A 478 10.00 -11.51 -3.69
C VAL A 478 9.00 -11.03 -2.63
N LEU A 479 9.04 -9.73 -2.29
CA LEU A 479 8.07 -9.13 -1.38
C LEU A 479 6.65 -9.21 -1.94
N ASP A 480 6.48 -8.93 -3.24
CA ASP A 480 5.19 -9.03 -3.92
C ASP A 480 4.66 -10.47 -3.96
N ALA A 481 5.53 -11.47 -4.13
CA ALA A 481 5.13 -12.88 -4.06
C ALA A 481 4.61 -13.27 -2.67
N ALA A 482 5.21 -12.75 -1.58
CA ALA A 482 4.70 -12.96 -0.23
C ALA A 482 3.32 -12.30 -0.03
N ALA A 483 3.18 -11.04 -0.48
CA ALA A 483 1.91 -10.32 -0.47
C ALA A 483 0.82 -11.06 -1.29
N HIS A 484 1.17 -11.59 -2.47
CA HIS A 484 0.26 -12.37 -3.31
C HIS A 484 -0.25 -13.62 -2.59
N ARG A 485 0.63 -14.40 -1.95
CA ARG A 485 0.21 -15.58 -1.18
C ARG A 485 -0.80 -15.23 -0.09
N HIS A 486 -0.62 -14.10 0.59
CA HIS A 486 -1.58 -13.65 1.60
C HIS A 486 -2.94 -13.23 1.01
N ILE A 487 -2.92 -12.57 -0.14
CA ILE A 487 -4.14 -12.19 -0.87
C ILE A 487 -4.87 -13.47 -1.31
N THR A 488 -4.20 -14.38 -2.01
CA THR A 488 -4.82 -15.59 -2.59
C THR A 488 -5.34 -16.54 -1.51
N ALA A 489 -4.59 -16.75 -0.43
CA ALA A 489 -5.03 -17.62 0.67
C ALA A 489 -6.33 -17.16 1.34
N ARG A 490 -6.65 -15.85 1.28
CA ARG A 490 -7.89 -15.29 1.83
C ARG A 490 -9.00 -15.13 0.81
N THR A 491 -8.66 -14.82 -0.45
CA THR A 491 -9.65 -14.61 -1.52
C THR A 491 -10.25 -15.91 -2.05
N TRP A 492 -9.52 -17.02 -1.92
CA TRP A 492 -9.94 -18.33 -2.40
C TRP A 492 -10.40 -19.24 -1.25
N ALA A 493 -10.38 -18.73 -0.02
CA ALA A 493 -11.06 -19.38 1.09
C ALA A 493 -12.57 -19.29 0.82
N PRO A 494 -13.34 -20.38 1.00
CA PRO A 494 -14.80 -20.32 0.88
C PRO A 494 -15.31 -19.25 1.84
N THR A 495 -16.00 -18.25 1.30
CA THR A 495 -16.69 -17.26 2.13
C THR A 495 -17.61 -18.02 3.08
N PRO A 496 -17.49 -17.90 4.42
CA PRO A 496 -18.53 -18.40 5.28
C PRO A 496 -19.80 -17.67 4.87
N ALA A 497 -20.80 -18.45 4.44
CA ALA A 497 -22.11 -17.94 4.06
C ALA A 497 -22.55 -16.96 5.15
N SER A 498 -22.89 -15.75 4.71
CA SER A 498 -23.48 -14.67 5.50
C SER A 498 -24.32 -15.22 6.64
N ALA A 499 -23.90 -14.93 7.87
CA ALA A 499 -24.78 -15.09 9.03
C ALA A 499 -26.10 -14.37 8.73
N PRO A 500 -27.26 -15.01 8.97
CA PRO A 500 -28.54 -14.41 8.65
C PRO A 500 -28.68 -13.09 9.42
N ALA A 501 -29.17 -12.07 8.73
CA ALA A 501 -29.47 -10.77 9.31
C ALA A 501 -30.35 -10.92 10.57
N PRO A 502 -30.19 -10.06 11.59
CA PRO A 502 -31.09 -10.05 12.73
C PRO A 502 -32.50 -9.74 12.23
N VAL A 503 -33.40 -10.73 12.38
CA VAL A 503 -34.82 -10.60 12.14
C VAL A 503 -35.34 -9.46 13.01
N LEU A 504 -35.78 -8.36 12.39
CA LEU A 504 -36.62 -7.35 13.04
C LEU A 504 -37.86 -8.05 13.61
N PRO A 505 -38.23 -7.80 14.88
CA PRO A 505 -39.38 -8.49 15.48
C PRO A 505 -40.66 -8.03 14.78
N ALA A 506 -41.33 -8.99 14.13
CA ALA A 506 -42.69 -8.82 13.68
C ALA A 506 -43.59 -8.56 14.89
N ARG A 507 -44.29 -7.42 14.87
CA ARG A 507 -45.48 -7.18 15.71
C ARG A 507 -46.52 -8.26 15.41
N GLY A 508 -46.89 -9.04 16.41
CA GLY A 508 -47.99 -10.02 16.28
C GLY A 508 -47.92 -11.18 17.25
N ALA A 509 -47.84 -10.92 18.56
CA ALA A 509 -48.03 -11.94 19.58
C ALA A 509 -49.53 -12.19 19.79
N MET A 510 -50.04 -13.32 19.30
CA MET A 510 -51.19 -14.00 19.90
C MET A 510 -50.67 -15.23 20.65
N THR A 511 -50.37 -15.04 21.93
CA THR A 511 -50.09 -16.12 22.89
C THR A 511 -51.40 -16.75 23.36
N ARG A 512 -51.66 -18.00 22.97
CA ARG A 512 -52.59 -18.90 23.68
C ARG A 512 -51.83 -19.57 24.82
N GLY A 513 -52.13 -19.19 26.05
CA GLY A 513 -51.70 -19.94 27.25
C GLY A 513 -52.62 -21.13 27.52
N PRO A 514 -52.13 -22.22 28.14
CA PRO A 514 -52.99 -23.22 28.76
C PRO A 514 -53.45 -22.75 30.14
N ALA A 515 -54.70 -23.06 30.45
CA ALA A 515 -55.46 -22.66 31.61
C ALA A 515 -54.97 -23.29 32.93
N VAL A 516 -55.06 -22.51 34.01
CA VAL A 516 -55.01 -22.99 35.40
C VAL A 516 -56.33 -22.58 36.07
N PRO A 517 -57.06 -23.48 36.75
CA PRO A 517 -58.30 -23.14 37.45
C PRO A 517 -58.05 -22.49 38.83
N ALA A 518 -59.07 -21.77 39.32
CA ALA A 518 -59.04 -20.82 40.43
C ALA A 518 -58.92 -21.46 41.84
N PRO A 519 -58.62 -20.66 42.90
CA PRO A 519 -58.02 -21.13 44.14
C PRO A 519 -59.03 -21.59 45.20
N THR A 520 -58.59 -22.50 46.07
CA THR A 520 -59.23 -22.80 47.37
C THR A 520 -58.20 -22.83 48.51
N ALA A 521 -58.69 -22.49 49.69
CA ALA A 521 -58.01 -21.99 50.89
C ALA A 521 -57.19 -23.06 51.68
N PRO A 522 -56.51 -22.68 52.80
CA PRO A 522 -55.23 -23.21 53.25
C PRO A 522 -55.32 -24.39 54.23
N GLY A 523 -54.21 -25.13 54.41
CA GLY A 523 -54.08 -26.02 55.56
C GLY A 523 -52.80 -26.85 55.64
N ARG A 524 -52.06 -26.61 56.73
CA ARG A 524 -51.15 -27.52 57.46
C ARG A 524 -49.80 -27.92 56.84
N GLY A 525 -48.76 -27.65 57.62
CA GLY A 525 -47.82 -28.70 58.01
C GLY A 525 -46.35 -28.40 57.75
N ALA A 526 -45.67 -27.94 58.78
CA ALA A 526 -44.22 -27.85 58.87
C ALA A 526 -43.52 -29.23 58.70
N ARG A 527 -42.32 -29.24 58.12
CA ARG A 527 -41.04 -29.42 58.82
C ARG A 527 -39.88 -29.66 57.84
N LEU A 528 -38.79 -28.94 58.14
CA LEU A 528 -37.36 -29.08 57.79
C LEU A 528 -36.99 -29.04 56.30
#